data_AF-A0A6C0E6Y7-F1
#
_entry.id   AF-A0A6C0E6Y7-F1
#
_cell.length_a   1.000
_cell.length_b   1.000
_cell.length_c   1.000
_cell.angle_alpha   90.00
_cell.angle_beta   90.00
_cell.angle_gamma   90.00
#
_symmetry.space_group_name_H-M   'P 1'
#
loop_
_entity.id
_entity.type
_entity.pdbx_description
1 polymer ?
#
loop_
_entity_poly.entity_id
_entity_poly.type
_entity_poly.pdbx_seq_one_letter_code
_entity_poly.pdbx_strand_id
1 'polypeptide(L)'
;MTDLWPSLGRTVEAFPWPVAETEIEEGIRCPTCSDAAAIELSGAYEVCMRCGTIVNCPLEQSAEYRWFSSESGGTDPSRCSFPVNHLLPESSLGTIILNGNQSAAMRSIKRYHMWNMMPYRERTLWSIFESLQVRASNAGISTAVIEESKELFAQLTAVAICRGQAQRDAMLAACLWEALKRHGTPRMPKNIGEIFNLPIRHVTKGIKQFQSLFAVRLNGQQTDTYTSPAPKVVASGTSDKEATARANQRRAVWQKTASPTTSYRDFIQPYLTNLSIPRHAAATLEATVFDVCARIEDLGIVPENTPPSLTASVITFCSQEMGIRIDISEIARVCGISVVTIQKCLKRITPMKEKLLSK
;
A
#
# COMPACT_ATOMS: atom_id res chain seq x y z
N MET A 1 -27.69 -50.62 18.49
CA MET A 1 -27.06 -49.38 17.98
C MET A 1 -28.06 -48.28 18.18
N THR A 2 -27.96 -47.61 19.32
CA THR A 2 -28.82 -46.49 19.72
C THR A 2 -28.15 -45.20 19.24
N ASP A 3 -28.88 -44.42 18.46
CA ASP A 3 -28.42 -43.17 17.88
C ASP A 3 -27.92 -42.21 18.96
N LEU A 4 -26.63 -41.88 18.92
CA LEU A 4 -25.94 -41.08 19.93
C LEU A 4 -26.38 -39.60 19.97
N TRP A 5 -27.21 -39.12 19.01
CA TRP A 5 -27.67 -37.73 18.95
C TRP A 5 -29.11 -37.58 18.45
N PRO A 6 -30.13 -37.81 19.31
CA PRO A 6 -31.55 -37.70 18.94
C PRO A 6 -32.02 -36.26 18.64
N SER A 7 -31.22 -35.25 18.98
CA SER A 7 -31.59 -33.83 18.91
C SER A 7 -31.20 -33.12 17.62
N LEU A 8 -30.45 -33.77 16.72
CA LEU A 8 -29.96 -33.16 15.47
C LEU A 8 -31.03 -33.02 14.37
N GLY A 9 -32.26 -33.49 14.62
CA GLY A 9 -33.42 -33.32 13.73
C GLY A 9 -34.28 -32.09 14.00
N ARG A 10 -34.00 -31.30 15.05
CA ARG A 10 -34.63 -29.99 15.20
C ARG A 10 -33.84 -29.01 14.35
N THR A 11 -34.39 -28.62 13.21
CA THR A 11 -34.00 -27.38 12.54
C THR A 11 -34.09 -26.29 13.60
N VAL A 12 -32.95 -25.81 14.07
CA VAL A 12 -32.90 -24.63 14.93
C VAL A 12 -33.54 -23.54 14.08
N GLU A 13 -34.74 -23.09 14.45
CA GLU A 13 -35.33 -21.92 13.84
C GLU A 13 -34.25 -20.84 13.91
N ALA A 14 -33.87 -20.31 12.75
CA ALA A 14 -32.80 -19.34 12.67
C ALA A 14 -33.24 -18.15 13.53
N PHE A 15 -32.69 -18.07 14.73
CA PHE A 15 -32.83 -16.90 15.57
C PHE A 15 -32.27 -15.75 14.73
N PRO A 16 -33.09 -14.74 14.36
CA PRO A 16 -32.56 -13.61 13.62
C PRO A 16 -31.56 -12.95 14.55
N TRP A 17 -30.28 -13.19 14.29
CA TRP A 17 -29.23 -12.37 14.85
C TRP A 17 -29.61 -10.94 14.49
N PRO A 18 -29.72 -10.01 15.45
CA PRO A 18 -29.93 -8.63 15.12
C PRO A 18 -28.79 -8.27 14.17
N VAL A 19 -29.16 -8.08 12.90
CA VAL A 19 -28.28 -7.46 11.93
C VAL A 19 -27.93 -6.15 12.61
N ALA A 20 -26.66 -5.96 12.93
CA ALA A 20 -26.16 -4.67 13.37
C ALA A 20 -26.38 -3.72 12.18
N GLU A 21 -27.62 -3.22 12.06
CA GLU A 21 -27.87 -1.92 11.49
C GLU A 21 -26.89 -1.03 12.23
N THR A 22 -25.97 -0.47 11.48
CA THR A 22 -25.09 0.59 11.96
C THR A 22 -26.00 1.62 12.60
N GLU A 23 -26.15 1.55 13.92
CA GLU A 23 -26.76 2.58 14.72
C GLU A 23 -25.99 3.84 14.33
N ILE A 24 -26.63 4.66 13.50
CA ILE A 24 -26.25 6.04 13.33
C ILE A 24 -26.19 6.55 14.75
N GLU A 25 -24.98 6.85 15.25
CA GLU A 25 -24.76 7.33 16.62
C GLU A 25 -25.82 8.39 16.92
N GLU A 26 -26.87 8.01 17.63
CA GLU A 26 -27.84 8.96 18.12
C GLU A 26 -27.08 9.73 19.19
N GLY A 27 -26.58 10.89 18.81
CA GLY A 27 -25.80 11.75 19.68
C GLY A 27 -26.46 11.83 21.05
N ILE A 28 -25.68 11.53 22.08
CA ILE A 28 -26.14 11.41 23.47
C ILE A 28 -26.90 12.69 23.84
N ARG A 29 -28.16 12.56 24.26
CA ARG A 29 -29.03 13.68 24.68
C ARG A 29 -29.27 13.58 26.18
N CYS A 30 -29.26 14.73 26.86
CA CYS A 30 -29.60 14.76 28.28
C CYS A 30 -31.07 14.36 28.49
N PRO A 31 -31.39 13.41 29.39
CA PRO A 31 -32.76 12.97 29.64
C PRO A 31 -33.64 14.05 30.28
N THR A 32 -33.05 15.08 30.89
CA THR A 32 -33.77 16.11 31.64
C THR A 32 -34.01 17.39 30.84
N CYS A 33 -33.03 17.84 30.04
CA CYS A 33 -33.14 19.09 29.28
C CYS A 33 -33.13 18.92 27.76
N SER A 34 -33.00 17.68 27.26
CA SER A 34 -32.92 17.33 25.83
C SER A 34 -31.80 18.03 25.02
N ASP A 35 -30.90 18.74 25.69
CA ASP A 35 -29.75 19.39 25.06
C ASP A 35 -28.61 18.38 24.85
N ALA A 36 -28.16 18.23 23.60
CA ALA A 36 -26.98 17.43 23.25
C ALA A 36 -25.66 18.22 23.37
N ALA A 37 -25.69 19.53 23.11
CA ALA A 37 -24.49 20.36 23.06
C ALA A 37 -23.92 20.77 24.42
N ALA A 38 -24.63 20.47 25.52
CA ALA A 38 -24.25 20.88 26.88
C ALA A 38 -23.67 19.74 27.72
N ILE A 39 -23.34 18.60 27.11
CA ILE A 39 -22.77 17.44 27.78
C ILE A 39 -21.24 17.56 27.70
N GLU A 40 -20.60 17.65 28.86
CA GLU A 40 -19.14 17.72 28.99
C GLU A 40 -18.64 16.56 29.83
N LEU A 41 -17.43 16.07 29.51
CA LEU A 41 -16.80 14.98 30.22
C LEU A 41 -16.03 15.54 31.43
N SER A 42 -16.58 15.33 32.63
CA SER A 42 -15.98 15.76 33.90
C SER A 42 -15.42 14.54 34.63
N GLY A 43 -14.15 14.23 34.39
CA GLY A 43 -13.50 13.04 34.95
C GLY A 43 -14.06 11.75 34.35
N ALA A 44 -14.69 10.91 35.18
CA ALA A 44 -15.29 9.62 34.76
C ALA A 44 -16.76 9.73 34.32
N TYR A 45 -17.35 10.93 34.38
CA TYR A 45 -18.77 11.13 34.15
C TYR A 45 -19.01 12.13 33.03
N GLU A 46 -19.96 11.84 32.16
CA GLU A 46 -20.53 12.79 31.22
C GLU A 46 -21.66 13.53 31.92
N VAL A 47 -21.47 14.82 32.15
CA VAL A 47 -22.39 15.66 32.94
C VAL A 47 -22.97 16.73 32.04
N CYS A 48 -24.29 16.95 32.16
CA CYS A 48 -24.93 18.08 31.50
C CYS A 48 -24.69 19.38 32.29
N MET A 49 -24.01 20.36 31.70
CA MET A 49 -23.68 21.64 32.34
C MET A 49 -24.88 22.57 32.58
N ARG A 50 -26.04 22.28 31.97
CA ARG A 50 -27.27 23.07 32.16
C ARG A 50 -28.11 22.63 33.36
N CYS A 51 -28.24 21.32 33.57
CA CYS A 51 -29.10 20.76 34.63
C CYS A 51 -28.35 19.97 35.70
N GLY A 52 -27.05 19.70 35.51
CA GLY A 52 -26.22 18.92 36.43
C GLY A 52 -26.47 17.41 36.40
N THR A 53 -27.35 16.92 35.52
CA THR A 53 -27.64 15.48 35.42
C THR A 53 -26.45 14.74 34.83
N ILE A 54 -26.06 13.65 35.50
CA ILE A 54 -25.07 12.68 34.99
C ILE A 54 -25.77 11.86 33.90
N VAL A 55 -25.30 11.99 32.66
CA VAL A 55 -25.89 11.34 31.48
C VAL A 55 -25.29 9.96 31.28
N ASN A 56 -23.97 9.84 31.44
CA ASN A 56 -23.26 8.60 31.26
C ASN A 56 -22.04 8.51 32.19
N CYS A 57 -21.57 7.29 32.41
CA CYS A 57 -20.30 6.99 33.05
C CYS A 57 -19.52 6.10 32.09
N PRO A 58 -18.87 6.66 31.05
CA PRO A 58 -18.17 5.86 30.06
C PRO A 58 -17.09 5.04 30.75
N LEU A 59 -17.18 3.72 30.63
CA LEU A 59 -16.14 2.81 31.09
C LEU A 59 -14.96 2.89 30.11
N GLU A 60 -13.76 3.06 30.65
CA GLU A 60 -12.55 3.03 29.84
C GLU A 60 -12.32 1.60 29.33
N GLN A 61 -12.31 1.41 28.01
CA GLN A 61 -12.05 0.10 27.39
C GLN A 61 -10.56 -0.26 27.34
N SER A 62 -9.70 0.58 27.90
CA SER A 62 -8.27 0.28 28.04
C SER A 62 -8.04 -0.77 29.12
N ALA A 63 -6.86 -1.38 29.15
CA ALA A 63 -6.54 -2.38 30.15
C ALA A 63 -6.45 -1.72 31.54
N GLU A 64 -7.43 -2.00 32.41
CA GLU A 64 -7.43 -1.55 33.80
C GLU A 64 -6.23 -2.11 34.59
N TYR A 65 -5.71 -3.26 34.16
CA TYR A 65 -4.53 -3.90 34.74
C TYR A 65 -3.25 -3.43 34.04
N ARG A 66 -2.21 -3.18 34.84
CA ARG A 66 -0.86 -2.89 34.34
C ARG A 66 0.03 -4.10 34.53
N TRP A 67 0.47 -4.73 33.45
CA TRP A 67 1.45 -5.81 33.50
C TRP A 67 2.86 -5.24 33.68
N PHE A 68 3.39 -5.27 34.91
CA PHE A 68 4.69 -4.70 35.28
C PHE A 68 5.89 -5.57 34.86
N SER A 69 5.65 -6.82 34.47
CA SER A 69 6.70 -7.80 34.15
C SER A 69 7.02 -7.88 32.65
N SER A 70 6.61 -6.89 31.84
CA SER A 70 6.95 -6.81 30.41
C SER A 70 8.47 -6.79 30.17
N GLU A 71 9.24 -6.25 31.11
CA GLU A 71 10.70 -6.14 31.04
C GLU A 71 11.42 -7.46 31.37
N SER A 72 10.77 -8.33 32.16
CA SER A 72 11.29 -9.67 32.51
C SER A 72 11.08 -10.74 31.44
N GLY A 73 10.55 -10.37 30.26
CA GLY A 73 10.40 -11.28 29.11
C GLY A 73 9.35 -12.39 29.29
N GLY A 74 8.50 -12.31 30.32
CA GLY A 74 7.41 -13.26 30.54
C GLY A 74 6.21 -12.99 29.65
N THR A 75 5.55 -14.05 29.18
CA THR A 75 4.27 -13.96 28.46
C THR A 75 3.22 -13.31 29.35
N ASP A 76 2.56 -12.28 28.85
CA ASP A 76 1.51 -11.56 29.56
C ASP A 76 0.29 -12.46 29.86
N PRO A 77 0.01 -12.80 31.14
CA PRO A 77 -1.12 -13.65 31.52
C PRO A 77 -2.46 -12.91 31.48
N SER A 78 -2.43 -11.58 31.38
CA SER A 78 -3.63 -10.74 31.38
C SER A 78 -4.21 -10.52 29.98
N ARG A 79 -3.51 -10.96 28.92
CA ARG A 79 -4.00 -10.91 27.54
C ARG A 79 -5.19 -11.85 27.32
N CYS A 80 -6.40 -11.33 27.44
CA CYS A 80 -7.65 -12.07 27.20
C CYS A 80 -8.13 -12.04 25.74
N SER A 81 -7.49 -11.24 24.87
CA SER A 81 -7.87 -11.10 23.46
C SER A 81 -6.70 -11.39 22.50
N PHE A 82 -7.05 -11.75 21.27
CA PHE A 82 -6.09 -11.96 20.19
C PHE A 82 -6.22 -10.83 19.16
N PRO A 83 -5.11 -10.25 18.67
CA PRO A 83 -5.17 -9.26 17.60
C PRO A 83 -5.69 -9.89 16.31
N VAL A 84 -6.86 -9.43 15.85
CA VAL A 84 -7.47 -9.91 14.60
C VAL A 84 -6.92 -9.09 13.43
N ASN A 85 -6.43 -9.78 12.39
CA ASN A 85 -6.11 -9.11 11.14
C ASN A 85 -7.39 -8.93 10.31
N HIS A 86 -7.80 -7.69 10.11
CA HIS A 86 -8.96 -7.33 9.30
C HIS A 86 -8.90 -7.80 7.83
N LEU A 87 -7.71 -8.06 7.27
CA LEU A 87 -7.56 -8.59 5.90
C LEU A 87 -7.77 -10.11 5.83
N LEU A 88 -7.68 -10.80 6.97
CA LEU A 88 -7.73 -12.26 7.10
C LEU A 88 -8.60 -12.63 8.32
N PRO A 89 -9.89 -12.26 8.34
CA PRO A 89 -10.72 -12.40 9.53
C PRO A 89 -11.00 -13.87 9.90
N GLU A 90 -11.24 -14.75 8.93
CA GLU A 90 -11.65 -16.13 9.21
C GLU A 90 -10.50 -16.92 9.85
N SER A 91 -9.29 -16.75 9.33
CA SER A 91 -8.09 -17.38 9.88
C SER A 91 -7.61 -16.79 11.20
N SER A 92 -7.83 -15.50 11.43
CA SER A 92 -7.43 -14.82 12.67
C SER A 92 -8.20 -15.31 13.90
N LEU A 93 -9.38 -15.90 13.70
CA LEU A 93 -10.21 -16.47 14.78
C LEU A 93 -9.78 -17.88 15.19
N GLY A 94 -8.84 -18.51 14.48
CA GLY A 94 -8.39 -19.88 14.74
C GLY A 94 -7.36 -19.99 15.87
N THR A 95 -7.52 -20.96 16.76
CA THR A 95 -6.52 -21.31 17.79
C THR A 95 -5.49 -22.31 17.28
N ILE A 96 -4.24 -22.30 17.76
CA ILE A 96 -3.22 -23.32 17.38
C ILE A 96 -3.00 -24.31 18.51
N ILE A 97 -3.12 -25.61 18.22
CA ILE A 97 -2.74 -26.68 19.15
C ILE A 97 -1.22 -26.90 19.07
N LEU A 98 -0.49 -26.31 20.02
CA LEU A 98 0.96 -26.50 20.19
C LEU A 98 1.30 -27.75 21.01
N ASN A 99 2.56 -28.18 20.95
CA ASN A 99 2.99 -29.53 21.33
C ASN A 99 3.23 -29.69 22.84
N GLY A 100 2.94 -30.89 23.36
CA GLY A 100 3.28 -31.40 24.70
C GLY A 100 3.46 -32.93 24.65
N ASN A 101 3.39 -33.64 25.78
CA ASN A 101 3.33 -35.12 25.82
C ASN A 101 1.99 -35.62 25.26
N GLN A 102 1.90 -35.73 23.94
CA GLN A 102 0.64 -36.00 23.24
C GLN A 102 0.50 -37.48 22.84
N SER A 103 -0.67 -38.04 23.15
CA SER A 103 -1.12 -39.35 22.67
C SER A 103 -1.22 -39.38 21.13
N ALA A 104 -1.22 -40.57 20.53
CA ALA A 104 -1.32 -40.72 19.08
C ALA A 104 -2.61 -40.08 18.50
N ALA A 105 -3.71 -40.13 19.25
CA ALA A 105 -4.99 -39.51 18.90
C ALA A 105 -4.91 -37.97 18.87
N MET A 106 -4.22 -37.35 19.83
CA MET A 106 -4.06 -35.89 19.81
C MET A 106 -3.22 -35.43 18.62
N ARG A 107 -2.28 -36.27 18.16
CA ARG A 107 -1.48 -36.05 16.95
C ARG A 107 -2.32 -36.06 15.67
N SER A 108 -3.34 -36.93 15.57
CA SER A 108 -4.27 -36.93 14.44
C SER A 108 -5.23 -35.74 14.48
N ILE A 109 -5.80 -35.44 15.65
CA ILE A 109 -6.67 -34.27 15.86
C ILE A 109 -5.95 -32.98 15.44
N LYS A 110 -4.69 -32.79 15.89
CA LYS A 110 -3.87 -31.65 15.49
C LYS A 110 -3.72 -31.53 13.97
N ARG A 111 -3.48 -32.65 13.28
CA ARG A 111 -3.32 -32.65 11.82
C ARG A 111 -4.59 -32.19 11.12
N TYR A 112 -5.74 -32.74 11.52
CA TYR A 112 -7.04 -32.32 10.98
C TYR A 112 -7.34 -30.86 11.29
N HIS A 113 -7.06 -30.40 12.51
CA HIS A 113 -7.21 -29.01 12.91
C HIS A 113 -6.38 -28.10 11.97
N MET A 114 -5.07 -28.36 11.82
CA MET A 114 -4.19 -27.55 10.97
C MET A 114 -4.64 -27.47 9.50
N TRP A 115 -5.23 -28.54 8.96
CA TRP A 115 -5.76 -28.51 7.60
C TRP A 115 -6.95 -27.57 7.42
N ASN A 116 -7.77 -27.42 8.47
CA ASN A 116 -8.99 -26.62 8.48
C ASN A 116 -8.80 -25.18 8.97
N MET A 117 -7.66 -24.84 9.58
CA MET A 117 -7.40 -23.51 10.15
C MET A 117 -7.44 -22.35 9.15
N MET A 118 -7.01 -22.60 7.91
CA MET A 118 -6.89 -21.57 6.88
C MET A 118 -7.77 -21.94 5.69
N PRO A 119 -8.87 -21.21 5.44
CA PRO A 119 -9.68 -21.39 4.24
C PRO A 119 -8.80 -21.12 3.00
N TYR A 120 -9.10 -21.81 1.90
CA TYR A 120 -8.23 -21.80 0.72
C TYR A 120 -7.98 -20.39 0.17
N ARG A 121 -9.02 -19.54 0.17
CA ARG A 121 -8.93 -18.15 -0.30
C ARG A 121 -7.92 -17.35 0.52
N GLU A 122 -8.04 -17.36 1.84
CA GLU A 122 -7.12 -16.63 2.74
C GLU A 122 -5.72 -17.22 2.73
N ARG A 123 -5.57 -18.55 2.59
CA ARG A 123 -4.26 -19.19 2.42
C ARG A 123 -3.52 -18.66 1.20
N THR A 124 -4.22 -18.52 0.06
CA THR A 124 -3.61 -17.94 -1.15
C THR A 124 -3.25 -16.47 -0.97
N LEU A 125 -4.11 -15.68 -0.31
CA LEU A 125 -3.85 -14.27 -0.05
C LEU A 125 -2.65 -14.08 0.90
N TRP A 126 -2.58 -14.89 1.95
CA TRP A 126 -1.48 -14.88 2.90
C TRP A 126 -0.15 -15.23 2.24
N SER A 127 -0.10 -16.26 1.39
CA SER A 127 1.10 -16.61 0.63
C SER A 127 1.58 -15.46 -0.28
N ILE A 128 0.64 -14.71 -0.89
CA ILE A 128 0.96 -13.52 -1.68
C ILE A 128 1.55 -12.42 -0.79
N PHE A 129 0.95 -12.15 0.38
CA PHE A 129 1.42 -11.13 1.32
C PHE A 129 2.78 -11.48 1.95
N GLU A 130 3.03 -12.74 2.28
CA GLU A 130 4.33 -13.21 2.73
C GLU A 130 5.39 -13.01 1.64
N SER A 131 5.06 -13.37 0.39
CA SER A 131 5.97 -13.15 -0.75
C SER A 131 6.25 -11.66 -0.99
N LEU A 132 5.26 -10.78 -0.81
CA LEU A 132 5.44 -9.33 -0.88
C LEU A 132 6.38 -8.86 0.23
N GLN A 133 6.13 -9.28 1.46
CA GLN A 133 6.87 -8.87 2.64
C GLN A 133 8.37 -9.17 2.47
N VAL A 134 8.71 -10.41 2.09
CA VAL A 134 10.10 -10.84 1.90
C VAL A 134 10.78 -10.05 0.77
N ARG A 135 10.11 -9.89 -0.37
CA ARG A 135 10.69 -9.15 -1.52
C ARG A 135 10.90 -7.67 -1.18
N ALA A 136 9.93 -7.05 -0.52
CA ALA A 136 9.97 -5.63 -0.18
C ALA A 136 10.95 -5.32 0.96
N SER A 137 11.04 -6.19 1.98
CA SER A 137 12.03 -6.04 3.06
C SER A 137 13.45 -6.17 2.55
N ASN A 138 13.71 -7.13 1.65
CA ASN A 138 15.02 -7.30 1.02
C ASN A 138 15.41 -6.09 0.15
N ALA A 139 14.42 -5.37 -0.38
CA ALA A 139 14.62 -4.15 -1.17
C ALA A 139 14.70 -2.86 -0.33
N GLY A 140 14.67 -2.97 1.01
CA GLY A 140 14.74 -1.86 1.95
C GLY A 140 13.52 -0.95 1.94
N ILE A 141 12.32 -1.49 1.65
CA ILE A 141 11.07 -0.74 1.68
C ILE A 141 10.51 -0.72 3.12
N SER A 142 9.95 0.41 3.54
CA SER A 142 9.36 0.56 4.88
C SER A 142 8.13 -0.32 5.07
N THR A 143 7.90 -0.78 6.30
CA THR A 143 6.76 -1.62 6.66
C THR A 143 5.43 -0.91 6.40
N ALA A 144 5.35 0.41 6.62
CA ALA A 144 4.16 1.21 6.33
C ALA A 144 3.71 1.09 4.87
N VAL A 145 4.65 1.23 3.92
CA VAL A 145 4.37 1.09 2.48
C VAL A 145 3.91 -0.34 2.15
N ILE A 146 4.48 -1.34 2.83
CA ILE A 146 4.12 -2.74 2.63
C ILE A 146 2.70 -3.02 3.10
N GLU A 147 2.30 -2.51 4.26
CA GLU A 147 0.92 -2.65 4.75
C GLU A 147 -0.09 -1.94 3.85
N GLU A 148 0.17 -0.70 3.42
CA GLU A 148 -0.71 -0.01 2.46
C GLU A 148 -0.83 -0.80 1.14
N SER A 149 0.27 -1.41 0.68
CA SER A 149 0.27 -2.25 -0.51
C SER A 149 -0.63 -3.50 -0.34
N LYS A 150 -0.65 -4.11 0.84
CA LYS A 150 -1.51 -5.25 1.17
C LYS A 150 -2.98 -4.84 1.17
N GLU A 151 -3.31 -3.69 1.76
CA GLU A 151 -4.65 -3.13 1.76
C GLU A 151 -5.14 -2.85 0.34
N LEU A 152 -4.33 -2.18 -0.48
CA LEU A 152 -4.66 -1.89 -1.88
C LEU A 152 -4.91 -3.17 -2.68
N PHE A 153 -4.09 -4.20 -2.46
CA PHE A 153 -4.25 -5.48 -3.12
C PHE A 153 -5.53 -6.20 -2.67
N ALA A 154 -5.83 -6.22 -1.37
CA ALA A 154 -7.06 -6.80 -0.84
C ALA A 154 -8.29 -6.13 -1.46
N GLN A 155 -8.29 -4.80 -1.53
CA GLN A 155 -9.34 -4.01 -2.17
C GLN A 155 -9.53 -4.36 -3.65
N LEU A 156 -8.45 -4.63 -4.39
CA LEU A 156 -8.54 -5.00 -5.81
C LEU A 156 -9.02 -6.43 -6.05
N THR A 157 -8.63 -7.37 -5.20
CA THR A 157 -9.08 -8.77 -5.33
C THR A 157 -10.58 -8.93 -5.11
N ALA A 158 -11.23 -7.98 -4.41
CA ALA A 158 -12.68 -7.92 -4.30
C ALA A 158 -13.38 -7.57 -5.63
N VAL A 159 -12.73 -6.79 -6.49
CA VAL A 159 -13.32 -6.30 -7.74
C VAL A 159 -12.95 -7.18 -8.95
N ALA A 160 -11.71 -7.68 -8.99
CA ALA A 160 -11.20 -8.41 -10.15
C ALA A 160 -10.46 -9.69 -9.78
N ILE A 161 -10.79 -10.77 -10.50
CA ILE A 161 -10.10 -12.05 -10.36
C ILE A 161 -8.84 -12.04 -11.22
N CYS A 162 -7.67 -12.03 -10.57
CA CYS A 162 -6.38 -12.20 -11.24
C CYS A 162 -6.09 -13.70 -11.46
N ARG A 163 -5.92 -14.10 -12.72
CA ARG A 163 -5.68 -15.51 -13.11
C ARG A 163 -4.21 -15.72 -13.44
N GLY A 164 -3.58 -16.69 -12.77
CA GLY A 164 -2.18 -17.05 -12.96
C GLY A 164 -1.20 -16.23 -12.11
N GLN A 165 -0.04 -16.84 -11.82
CA GLN A 165 0.95 -16.30 -10.89
C GLN A 165 1.57 -14.99 -11.40
N ALA A 166 2.00 -14.96 -12.67
CA ALA A 166 2.64 -13.77 -13.25
C ALA A 166 1.72 -12.53 -13.26
N GLN A 167 0.39 -12.72 -13.42
CA GLN A 167 -0.57 -11.62 -13.36
C GLN A 167 -0.77 -11.13 -11.92
N ARG A 168 -0.81 -12.04 -10.94
CA ARG A 168 -0.91 -11.69 -9.52
C ARG A 168 0.32 -10.90 -9.07
N ASP A 169 1.51 -11.38 -9.40
CA ASP A 169 2.76 -10.68 -9.07
C ASP A 169 2.83 -9.32 -9.79
N ALA A 170 2.35 -9.21 -11.04
CA ALA A 170 2.28 -7.93 -11.75
C ALA A 170 1.28 -6.94 -11.12
N MET A 171 0.14 -7.43 -10.62
CA MET A 171 -0.85 -6.59 -9.92
C MET A 171 -0.32 -6.16 -8.55
N LEU A 172 0.30 -7.07 -7.81
CA LEU A 172 0.95 -6.80 -6.54
C LEU A 172 2.07 -5.76 -6.69
N ALA A 173 2.89 -5.89 -7.74
CA ALA A 173 3.91 -4.91 -8.10
C ALA A 173 3.32 -3.53 -8.42
N ALA A 174 2.14 -3.48 -9.05
CA ALA A 174 1.43 -2.23 -9.31
C ALA A 174 0.86 -1.59 -8.02
N CYS A 175 0.37 -2.40 -7.07
CA CYS A 175 -0.07 -1.92 -5.76
C CYS A 175 1.10 -1.30 -5.00
N LEU A 176 2.25 -1.97 -5.00
CA LEU A 176 3.47 -1.46 -4.37
C LEU A 176 3.93 -0.14 -5.02
N TRP A 177 3.86 -0.04 -6.35
CA TRP A 177 4.20 1.17 -7.07
C TRP A 177 3.30 2.36 -6.67
N GLU A 178 1.99 2.13 -6.51
CA GLU A 178 1.05 3.17 -6.09
C GLU A 178 1.25 3.58 -4.61
N ALA A 179 1.49 2.62 -3.71
CA ALA A 179 1.79 2.92 -2.31
C ALA A 179 3.07 3.75 -2.17
N LEU A 180 4.14 3.38 -2.89
CA LEU A 180 5.39 4.15 -2.92
C LEU A 180 5.17 5.59 -3.39
N LYS A 181 4.25 5.80 -4.35
CA LYS A 181 3.89 7.12 -4.83
C LYS A 181 3.19 7.96 -3.75
N ARG A 182 2.27 7.37 -2.99
CA ARG A 182 1.54 8.06 -1.91
C ARG A 182 2.42 8.43 -0.73
N HIS A 183 3.39 7.58 -0.43
CA HIS A 183 4.40 7.82 0.61
C HIS A 183 5.54 8.77 0.18
N GLY A 184 5.48 9.35 -1.03
CA GLY A 184 6.48 10.33 -1.49
C GLY A 184 7.86 9.74 -1.80
N THR A 185 7.96 8.43 -2.04
CA THR A 185 9.22 7.75 -2.42
C THR A 185 9.05 6.96 -3.74
N PRO A 186 8.71 7.64 -4.85
CA PRO A 186 8.35 6.96 -6.08
C PRO A 186 9.56 6.22 -6.68
N ARG A 187 9.40 4.92 -6.96
CA ARG A 187 10.40 4.11 -7.66
C ARG A 187 10.05 3.93 -9.14
N MET A 188 11.08 3.75 -9.96
CA MET A 188 10.89 3.44 -11.38
C MET A 188 10.21 2.07 -11.57
N PRO A 189 9.36 1.91 -12.60
CA PRO A 189 8.81 0.60 -12.96
C PRO A 189 9.88 -0.47 -13.25
N LYS A 190 11.06 -0.07 -13.71
CA LYS A 190 12.21 -0.97 -13.91
C LYS A 190 12.70 -1.57 -12.58
N ASN A 191 12.93 -0.71 -11.58
CA ASN A 191 13.39 -1.13 -10.24
C ASN A 191 12.36 -2.05 -9.57
N ILE A 192 11.07 -1.80 -9.78
CA ILE A 192 10.02 -2.69 -9.28
C ILE A 192 10.02 -4.02 -10.03
N GLY A 193 10.27 -4.03 -11.34
CA GLY A 193 10.49 -5.25 -12.09
C GLY A 193 11.62 -6.10 -11.50
N GLU A 194 12.72 -5.48 -11.08
CA GLU A 194 13.85 -6.16 -10.43
C GLU A 194 13.46 -6.75 -9.06
N ILE A 195 12.69 -6.03 -8.24
CA ILE A 195 12.20 -6.52 -6.93
C ILE A 195 11.32 -7.78 -7.08
N PHE A 196 10.46 -7.80 -8.10
CA PHE A 196 9.54 -8.92 -8.35
C PHE A 196 10.10 -9.98 -9.30
N ASN A 197 11.32 -9.81 -9.83
CA ASN A 197 11.89 -10.63 -10.91
C ASN A 197 10.94 -10.75 -12.12
N LEU A 198 10.31 -9.64 -12.52
CA LEU A 198 9.39 -9.54 -13.64
C LEU A 198 9.93 -8.64 -14.74
N PRO A 199 9.72 -8.97 -16.03
CA PRO A 199 10.06 -8.06 -17.11
C PRO A 199 9.16 -6.81 -17.07
N ILE A 200 9.72 -5.67 -17.45
CA ILE A 200 9.07 -4.34 -17.41
C ILE A 200 7.70 -4.29 -18.12
N ARG A 201 7.49 -5.14 -19.14
CA ARG A 201 6.22 -5.25 -19.87
C ARG A 201 5.07 -5.71 -18.98
N HIS A 202 5.32 -6.62 -18.04
CA HIS A 202 4.30 -7.11 -17.10
C HIS A 202 3.98 -6.06 -16.04
N VAL A 203 5.00 -5.38 -15.51
CA VAL A 203 4.81 -4.30 -14.51
C VAL A 203 4.00 -3.16 -15.09
N THR A 204 4.35 -2.65 -16.27
CA THR A 204 3.62 -1.56 -16.93
C THR A 204 2.20 -1.94 -17.32
N LYS A 205 1.97 -3.20 -17.73
CA LYS A 205 0.62 -3.73 -17.94
C LYS A 205 -0.17 -3.80 -16.62
N GLY A 206 0.48 -4.24 -15.54
CA GLY A 206 -0.08 -4.27 -14.19
C GLY A 206 -0.51 -2.90 -13.71
N ILE A 207 0.35 -1.88 -13.84
CA ILE A 207 0.05 -0.49 -13.46
C ILE A 207 -1.18 0.04 -14.21
N LYS A 208 -1.26 -0.17 -15.53
CA LYS A 208 -2.43 0.24 -16.32
C LYS A 208 -3.70 -0.49 -15.88
N GLN A 209 -3.60 -1.77 -15.57
CA GLN A 209 -4.72 -2.56 -15.08
C GLN A 209 -5.17 -2.07 -13.70
N PHE A 210 -4.24 -1.87 -12.76
CA PHE A 210 -4.47 -1.30 -11.44
C PHE A 210 -5.21 0.03 -11.53
N GLN A 211 -4.69 0.98 -12.31
CA GLN A 211 -5.29 2.30 -12.46
C GLN A 211 -6.69 2.24 -13.05
N SER A 212 -6.92 1.34 -14.01
CA SER A 212 -8.26 1.15 -14.58
C SER A 212 -9.26 0.60 -13.56
N LEU A 213 -8.84 -0.31 -12.68
CA LEU A 213 -9.69 -0.87 -11.64
C LEU A 213 -9.92 0.12 -10.50
N PHE A 214 -8.88 0.84 -10.10
CA PHE A 214 -8.95 1.86 -9.06
C PHE A 214 -9.88 3.02 -9.46
N ALA A 215 -9.82 3.45 -10.73
CA ALA A 215 -10.71 4.49 -11.26
C ALA A 215 -12.19 4.04 -11.33
N VAL A 216 -12.46 2.76 -11.61
CA VAL A 216 -13.82 2.21 -11.60
C VAL A 216 -14.44 2.32 -10.20
N ARG A 217 -13.64 2.13 -9.14
CA ARG A 217 -14.13 2.25 -7.76
C ARG A 217 -14.50 3.67 -7.37
N LEU A 218 -13.66 4.66 -7.74
CA LEU A 218 -13.93 6.08 -7.46
C LEU A 218 -15.23 6.59 -8.12
N ASN A 219 -15.64 5.97 -9.22
CA ASN A 219 -16.81 6.37 -10.02
C ASN A 219 -18.13 5.67 -9.63
N GLY A 220 -18.21 5.00 -8.47
CA GLY A 220 -19.50 4.70 -7.85
C GLY A 220 -19.95 3.24 -7.82
N GLN A 221 -19.13 2.35 -7.25
CA GLN A 221 -19.66 1.18 -6.53
C GLN A 221 -18.81 0.96 -5.28
N GLN A 222 -19.30 1.43 -4.13
CA GLN A 222 -18.93 0.82 -2.86
C GLN A 222 -19.53 -0.59 -2.92
N THR A 223 -18.71 -1.58 -3.26
CA THR A 223 -19.05 -2.96 -2.92
C THR A 223 -18.59 -3.13 -1.49
N ASP A 224 -19.54 -3.26 -0.58
CA ASP A 224 -19.27 -3.53 0.81
C ASP A 224 -18.29 -4.69 0.95
N THR A 225 -17.36 -4.46 1.86
CA THR A 225 -16.33 -5.36 2.33
C THR A 225 -16.75 -6.83 2.35
N TYR A 226 -15.97 -7.64 1.63
CA TYR A 226 -15.60 -9.04 1.91
C TYR A 226 -16.68 -10.14 1.98
N THR A 227 -17.98 -9.83 2.07
CA THR A 227 -19.01 -10.86 2.39
C THR A 227 -19.69 -11.49 1.16
N SER A 228 -19.38 -11.07 -0.07
CA SER A 228 -19.96 -11.70 -1.26
C SER A 228 -18.91 -11.94 -2.35
N PRO A 229 -18.94 -13.10 -3.04
CA PRO A 229 -18.14 -13.30 -4.23
C PRO A 229 -18.44 -12.17 -5.19
N ALA A 230 -17.37 -11.57 -5.75
CA ALA A 230 -17.49 -10.56 -6.79
C ALA A 230 -18.57 -11.00 -7.81
N PRO A 231 -19.54 -10.15 -8.17
CA PRO A 231 -20.51 -10.51 -9.18
C PRO A 231 -19.74 -10.97 -10.41
N LYS A 232 -20.07 -12.18 -10.92
CA LYS A 232 -19.51 -12.65 -12.18
C LYS A 232 -19.74 -11.53 -13.18
N VAL A 233 -18.67 -10.95 -13.71
CA VAL A 233 -18.76 -9.99 -14.80
C VAL A 233 -19.48 -10.70 -15.93
N VAL A 234 -20.78 -10.46 -16.04
CA VAL A 234 -21.60 -10.99 -17.12
C VAL A 234 -21.03 -10.35 -18.37
N ALA A 235 -20.45 -11.18 -19.25
CA ALA A 235 -19.98 -10.74 -20.54
C ALA A 235 -21.19 -10.31 -21.37
N SER A 236 -21.68 -9.09 -21.17
CA SER A 236 -22.62 -8.47 -22.08
C SER A 236 -21.86 -8.23 -23.39
N GLY A 237 -22.22 -8.97 -24.44
CA GLY A 237 -21.66 -8.81 -25.78
C GLY A 237 -21.98 -7.43 -26.34
N THR A 238 -21.18 -6.43 -25.99
CA THR A 238 -21.16 -5.14 -26.67
C THR A 238 -20.21 -5.24 -27.85
N SER A 239 -20.61 -4.69 -29.00
CA SER A 239 -19.84 -4.68 -30.24
C SER A 239 -18.36 -4.27 -30.01
N ASP A 240 -17.43 -4.93 -30.71
CA ASP A 240 -15.98 -4.68 -30.58
C ASP A 240 -15.60 -3.20 -30.79
N LYS A 241 -16.44 -2.45 -31.53
CA LYS A 241 -16.28 -1.01 -31.79
C LYS A 241 -16.64 -0.12 -30.58
N GLU A 242 -17.65 -0.46 -29.80
CA GLU A 242 -17.99 0.28 -28.57
C GLU A 242 -17.03 -0.03 -27.42
N ALA A 243 -16.57 -1.28 -27.33
CA ALA A 243 -15.56 -1.68 -26.35
C ALA A 243 -14.22 -0.96 -26.60
N THR A 244 -13.81 -0.84 -27.87
CA THR A 244 -12.60 -0.09 -28.26
C THR A 244 -12.77 1.42 -28.06
N ALA A 245 -13.96 1.98 -28.34
CA ALA A 245 -14.27 3.39 -28.05
C ALA A 245 -14.21 3.71 -26.55
N ARG A 246 -14.85 2.91 -25.68
CA ARG A 246 -14.77 3.07 -24.22
C ARG A 246 -13.34 2.90 -23.69
N ALA A 247 -12.56 1.97 -24.24
CA ALA A 247 -11.16 1.79 -23.88
C ALA A 247 -10.29 3.01 -24.26
N ASN A 248 -10.53 3.60 -25.43
CA ASN A 248 -9.87 4.83 -25.87
C ASN A 248 -10.30 6.04 -25.02
N GLN A 249 -11.57 6.12 -24.63
CA GLN A 249 -12.09 7.16 -23.75
C GLN A 249 -11.46 7.08 -22.34
N ARG A 250 -11.34 5.87 -21.78
CA ARG A 250 -10.62 5.62 -20.51
C ARG A 250 -9.13 5.98 -20.60
N ARG A 251 -8.47 5.68 -21.73
CA ARG A 251 -7.09 6.10 -22.00
C ARG A 251 -6.94 7.63 -22.08
N ALA A 252 -7.89 8.31 -22.71
CA ALA A 252 -7.86 9.77 -22.84
C ALA A 252 -8.12 10.49 -21.50
N VAL A 253 -9.01 9.95 -20.66
CA VAL A 253 -9.20 10.44 -19.27
C VAL A 253 -7.90 10.27 -18.48
N TRP A 254 -7.25 9.12 -18.58
CA TRP A 254 -5.98 8.85 -17.92
C TRP A 254 -4.86 9.82 -18.34
N GLN A 255 -4.73 10.13 -19.64
CA GLN A 255 -3.73 11.10 -20.11
C GLN A 255 -3.96 12.52 -19.56
N LYS A 256 -5.21 12.89 -19.25
CA LYS A 256 -5.57 14.21 -18.73
C LYS A 256 -5.45 14.32 -17.21
N THR A 257 -5.65 13.24 -16.47
CA THR A 257 -5.55 13.23 -14.99
C THR A 257 -4.19 12.76 -14.48
N ALA A 258 -3.30 12.29 -15.35
CA ALA A 258 -1.97 11.84 -14.96
C ALA A 258 -1.03 13.03 -14.71
N SER A 259 -0.95 13.47 -13.46
CA SER A 259 0.22 14.24 -13.01
C SER A 259 1.50 13.43 -13.21
N PRO A 260 2.64 14.05 -13.59
CA PRO A 260 3.91 13.35 -13.73
C PRO A 260 4.22 12.63 -12.41
N THR A 261 4.35 11.31 -12.48
CA THR A 261 4.42 10.46 -11.28
C THR A 261 5.80 10.50 -10.61
N THR A 262 6.80 11.01 -11.31
CA THR A 262 8.18 11.10 -10.83
C THR A 262 8.72 12.49 -11.16
N SER A 263 9.32 13.16 -10.18
CA SER A 263 10.03 14.42 -10.36
C SER A 263 11.54 14.17 -10.43
N TYR A 264 12.31 15.16 -10.90
CA TYR A 264 13.78 15.12 -10.82
C TYR A 264 14.27 15.01 -9.37
N ARG A 265 13.53 15.59 -8.41
CA ARG A 265 13.84 15.61 -6.97
C ARG A 265 14.01 14.21 -6.39
N ASP A 266 13.18 13.27 -6.86
CA ASP A 266 13.17 11.89 -6.38
C ASP A 266 14.43 11.11 -6.80
N PHE A 267 15.13 11.58 -7.83
CA PHE A 267 16.29 10.89 -8.41
C PHE A 267 17.64 11.45 -7.98
N ILE A 268 17.70 12.69 -7.49
CA ILE A 268 18.97 13.34 -7.12
C ILE A 268 19.68 12.52 -6.05
N GLN A 269 19.07 12.39 -4.86
CA GLN A 269 19.72 11.72 -3.73
C GLN A 269 20.10 10.26 -4.05
N PRO A 270 19.22 9.40 -4.62
CA PRO A 270 19.58 8.02 -4.92
C PRO A 270 20.72 7.88 -5.94
N TYR A 271 20.84 8.79 -6.91
CA TYR A 271 21.94 8.76 -7.87
C TYR A 271 23.25 9.17 -7.21
N LEU A 272 23.25 10.21 -6.38
CA LEU A 272 24.44 10.69 -5.70
C LEU A 272 24.98 9.70 -4.66
N THR A 273 24.10 9.00 -3.93
CA THR A 273 24.52 7.99 -2.95
C THR A 273 25.21 6.78 -3.56
N ASN A 274 24.86 6.44 -4.81
CA ASN A 274 25.42 5.28 -5.52
C ASN A 274 26.67 5.64 -6.36
N LEU A 275 27.00 6.93 -6.47
CA LEU A 275 28.20 7.41 -7.14
C LEU A 275 29.37 7.50 -6.16
N SER A 276 30.57 7.25 -6.65
CA SER A 276 31.84 7.28 -5.90
C SER A 276 32.33 8.72 -5.63
N ILE A 277 31.48 9.57 -5.03
CA ILE A 277 31.75 11.00 -4.83
C ILE A 277 32.50 11.23 -3.51
N PRO A 278 33.50 12.13 -3.45
CA PRO A 278 34.12 12.51 -2.19
C PRO A 278 33.12 13.20 -1.26
N ARG A 279 33.11 12.79 0.03
CA ARG A 279 32.13 13.26 1.05
C ARG A 279 32.04 14.78 1.18
N HIS A 280 33.15 15.49 1.03
CA HIS A 280 33.18 16.95 1.14
C HIS A 280 32.47 17.66 -0.03
N ALA A 281 32.42 17.05 -1.21
CA ALA A 281 31.81 17.63 -2.40
C ALA A 281 30.36 17.18 -2.61
N ALA A 282 29.93 16.09 -1.97
CA ALA A 282 28.61 15.51 -2.16
C ALA A 282 27.46 16.48 -1.84
N ALA A 283 27.52 17.15 -0.68
CA ALA A 283 26.48 18.11 -0.28
C ALA A 283 26.40 19.34 -1.19
N THR A 284 27.56 19.87 -1.61
CA THR A 284 27.62 21.00 -2.55
C THR A 284 27.12 20.61 -3.95
N LEU A 285 27.40 19.38 -4.37
CA LEU A 285 26.95 18.88 -5.67
C LEU A 285 25.44 18.62 -5.66
N GLU A 286 24.89 18.11 -4.55
CA GLU A 286 23.44 17.94 -4.40
C GLU A 286 22.68 19.27 -4.51
N ALA A 287 23.14 20.30 -3.79
CA ALA A 287 22.54 21.63 -3.83
C ALA A 287 22.59 22.25 -5.24
N THR A 288 23.76 22.20 -5.89
CA THR A 288 23.93 22.74 -7.26
C THR A 288 23.10 21.98 -8.29
N VAL A 289 23.03 20.64 -8.21
CA VAL A 289 22.18 19.83 -9.08
C VAL A 289 20.71 20.19 -8.90
N PHE A 290 20.26 20.39 -7.66
CA PHE A 290 18.89 20.81 -7.36
C PHE A 290 18.56 22.17 -7.99
N ASP A 291 19.42 23.18 -7.78
CA ASP A 291 19.23 24.53 -8.29
C ASP A 291 19.22 24.55 -9.83
N VAL A 292 20.13 23.81 -10.47
CA VAL A 292 20.20 23.73 -11.93
C VAL A 292 18.97 23.01 -12.50
N CYS A 293 18.49 21.94 -11.85
CA CYS A 293 17.26 21.27 -12.31
C CYS A 293 16.04 22.18 -12.20
N ALA A 294 15.90 22.92 -11.08
CA ALA A 294 14.81 23.88 -10.90
C ALA A 294 14.83 24.96 -11.99
N ARG A 295 16.00 25.53 -12.30
CA ARG A 295 16.16 26.52 -13.36
C ARG A 295 15.86 25.96 -14.75
N ILE A 296 16.21 24.71 -15.02
CA ILE A 296 15.90 24.07 -16.32
C ILE A 296 14.38 23.92 -16.50
N GLU A 297 13.66 23.58 -15.43
CA GLU A 297 12.19 23.52 -15.45
C GLU A 297 11.58 24.92 -15.66
N ASP A 298 12.03 25.92 -14.92
CA ASP A 298 11.54 27.31 -15.04
C ASP A 298 11.77 27.89 -16.45
N LEU A 299 12.92 27.58 -17.05
CA LEU A 299 13.29 28.03 -18.39
C LEU A 299 12.72 27.14 -19.51
N GLY A 300 12.15 25.98 -19.18
CA GLY A 300 11.56 25.05 -20.15
C GLY A 300 12.53 24.51 -21.20
N ILE A 301 13.82 24.38 -20.87
CA ILE A 301 14.90 24.07 -21.84
C ILE A 301 14.82 22.62 -22.35
N VAL A 302 14.18 21.72 -21.59
CA VAL A 302 14.16 20.28 -21.88
C VAL A 302 12.80 19.62 -21.55
N PRO A 303 11.71 19.94 -22.27
CA PRO A 303 10.38 19.39 -21.95
C PRO A 303 10.20 17.93 -22.40
N GLU A 304 10.98 17.45 -23.37
CA GLU A 304 10.77 16.12 -23.99
C GLU A 304 11.47 14.96 -23.28
N ASN A 305 12.39 15.25 -22.36
CA ASN A 305 13.19 14.21 -21.73
C ASN A 305 12.57 13.75 -20.42
N THR A 306 12.70 12.46 -20.14
CA THR A 306 12.22 11.90 -18.88
C THR A 306 13.04 12.46 -17.71
N PRO A 307 12.42 12.80 -16.56
CA PRO A 307 13.09 13.31 -15.37
C PRO A 307 14.39 12.60 -14.98
N PRO A 308 14.50 11.25 -14.98
CA PRO A 308 15.78 10.60 -14.66
C PRO A 308 16.91 10.87 -15.66
N SER A 309 16.59 10.98 -16.95
CA SER A 309 17.58 11.33 -17.99
C SER A 309 18.05 12.77 -17.84
N LEU A 310 17.15 13.67 -17.45
CA LEU A 310 17.50 15.05 -17.11
C LEU A 310 18.44 15.08 -15.90
N THR A 311 18.06 14.45 -14.78
CA THR A 311 18.87 14.41 -13.55
C THR A 311 20.26 13.84 -13.79
N ALA A 312 20.39 12.70 -14.49
CA ALA A 312 21.70 12.10 -14.81
C ALA A 312 22.60 13.02 -15.65
N SER A 313 21.99 13.79 -16.56
CA SER A 313 22.70 14.74 -17.41
C SER A 313 23.15 15.98 -16.64
N VAL A 314 22.29 16.49 -15.75
CA VAL A 314 22.63 17.61 -14.85
C VAL A 314 23.73 17.22 -13.87
N ILE A 315 23.73 15.99 -13.34
CA ILE A 315 24.83 15.47 -12.50
C ILE A 315 26.15 15.48 -13.28
N THR A 316 26.14 15.01 -14.53
CA THR A 316 27.35 15.01 -15.37
C THR A 316 27.84 16.43 -15.65
N PHE A 317 26.92 17.36 -15.92
CA PHE A 317 27.22 18.78 -16.12
C PHE A 317 27.82 19.41 -14.85
N CYS A 318 27.20 19.25 -13.69
CA CYS A 318 27.71 19.82 -12.43
C CYS A 318 29.05 19.19 -12.02
N SER A 319 29.25 17.89 -12.26
CA SER A 319 30.53 17.21 -12.00
C SER A 319 31.68 17.80 -12.82
N GLN A 320 31.42 18.13 -14.10
CA GLN A 320 32.41 18.75 -14.98
C GLN A 320 32.78 20.17 -14.51
N GLU A 321 31.79 20.97 -14.09
CA GLU A 321 32.02 22.33 -13.59
C GLU A 321 32.76 22.36 -12.25
N MET A 322 32.49 21.40 -11.36
CA MET A 322 33.15 21.29 -10.06
C MET A 322 34.52 20.60 -10.12
N GLY A 323 34.94 20.12 -11.30
CA GLY A 323 36.22 19.42 -11.47
C GLY A 323 36.26 18.02 -10.85
N ILE A 324 35.11 17.43 -10.53
CA ILE A 324 35.02 16.06 -10.02
C ILE A 324 35.09 15.12 -11.22
N ARG A 325 36.13 14.29 -11.27
CA ARG A 325 36.36 13.35 -12.39
C ARG A 325 35.49 12.10 -12.21
N ILE A 326 34.26 12.17 -12.67
CA ILE A 326 33.36 11.00 -12.78
C ILE A 326 33.17 10.70 -14.26
N ASP A 327 33.37 9.44 -14.65
CA ASP A 327 33.17 9.03 -16.04
C ASP A 327 31.68 8.98 -16.40
N ILE A 328 31.34 9.44 -17.61
CA ILE A 328 29.96 9.42 -18.12
C ILE A 328 29.41 7.98 -18.17
N SER A 329 30.28 7.00 -18.43
CA SER A 329 29.96 5.57 -18.43
C SER A 329 29.57 5.07 -17.04
N GLU A 330 30.23 5.55 -15.98
CA GLU A 330 29.91 5.21 -14.60
C GLU A 330 28.54 5.78 -14.20
N ILE A 331 28.29 7.05 -14.53
CA ILE A 331 26.99 7.71 -14.28
C ILE A 331 25.86 6.99 -15.04
N ALA A 332 26.09 6.64 -16.31
CA ALA A 332 25.14 5.89 -17.11
C ALA A 332 24.80 4.52 -16.50
N ARG A 333 25.82 3.81 -15.99
CA ARG A 333 25.66 2.51 -15.32
C ARG A 333 24.84 2.65 -14.03
N VAL A 334 25.16 3.62 -13.18
CA VAL A 334 24.48 3.85 -11.90
C VAL A 334 23.03 4.29 -12.10
N CYS A 335 22.78 5.22 -13.03
CA CYS A 335 21.43 5.71 -13.30
C CYS A 335 20.59 4.71 -14.11
N GLY A 336 21.22 3.72 -14.76
CA GLY A 336 20.56 2.74 -15.61
C GLY A 336 20.06 3.32 -16.94
N ILE A 337 20.76 4.34 -17.46
CA ILE A 337 20.40 5.16 -18.62
C ILE A 337 21.50 5.03 -19.70
N SER A 338 21.16 5.17 -20.97
CA SER A 338 22.17 5.04 -22.05
C SER A 338 23.06 6.27 -22.15
N VAL A 339 24.35 6.08 -22.41
CA VAL A 339 25.32 7.17 -22.59
C VAL A 339 24.87 8.15 -23.68
N VAL A 340 24.27 7.64 -24.76
CA VAL A 340 23.77 8.46 -25.88
C VAL A 340 22.65 9.40 -25.42
N THR A 341 21.75 8.95 -24.54
CA THR A 341 20.69 9.81 -24.00
C THR A 341 21.24 10.92 -23.11
N ILE A 342 22.24 10.62 -22.27
CA ILE A 342 22.94 11.62 -21.45
C ILE A 342 23.63 12.66 -22.34
N GLN A 343 24.36 12.20 -23.36
CA GLN A 343 25.03 13.08 -24.33
C GLN A 343 24.05 13.98 -25.10
N LYS A 344 22.88 13.45 -25.48
CA LYS A 344 21.84 14.24 -26.17
C LYS A 344 21.29 15.36 -25.30
N CYS A 345 21.07 15.09 -24.00
CA CYS A 345 20.62 16.09 -23.05
C CYS A 345 21.72 17.13 -22.76
N LEU A 346 22.97 16.68 -22.55
CA LEU A 346 24.12 17.56 -22.34
C LEU A 346 24.31 18.57 -23.46
N LYS A 347 24.22 18.13 -24.73
CA LYS A 347 24.33 19.03 -25.89
C LYS A 347 23.30 20.17 -25.89
N ARG A 348 22.13 19.99 -25.25
CA ARG A 348 21.09 21.01 -25.10
C ARG A 348 21.36 21.94 -23.90
N ILE A 349 21.97 21.42 -22.84
CA ILE A 349 22.25 22.15 -21.58
C ILE A 349 23.51 23.03 -21.70
N THR A 350 24.57 22.52 -22.33
CA THR A 350 25.86 23.23 -22.48
C THR A 350 25.79 24.64 -23.07
N PRO A 351 25.01 24.93 -24.13
CA PRO A 351 24.94 26.30 -24.68
C PRO A 351 24.27 27.30 -23.72
N MET A 352 23.56 26.84 -22.69
CA MET A 352 22.86 27.71 -21.72
C MET A 352 23.58 27.77 -20.36
N LYS A 353 24.83 27.31 -20.31
CA LYS A 353 25.68 27.27 -19.11
C LYS A 353 25.67 28.59 -18.32
N GLU A 354 25.84 29.72 -19.00
CA GLU A 354 25.91 31.04 -18.34
C GLU A 354 24.61 31.41 -17.61
N LYS A 355 23.46 31.06 -18.19
CA LYS A 355 22.13 31.31 -17.59
C LYS A 355 21.78 30.34 -16.46
N LEU A 356 22.34 29.13 -16.50
CA LEU A 356 22.08 28.11 -15.49
C LEU A 356 22.96 28.29 -14.25
N LEU A 357 24.16 28.86 -14.41
CA LEU A 357 25.11 29.12 -13.32
C LEU A 357 25.06 30.56 -12.78
N SER A 358 24.38 31.50 -13.44
CA SER A 358 24.20 32.86 -12.91
C SER A 358 23.41 32.82 -11.62
N LYS A 359 23.99 33.28 -10.51
CA LYS A 359 23.32 33.28 -9.19
C LYS A 359 22.03 34.07 -9.22
#